data_AF-A0A2V2UJL5-F1
#
_entry.id   AF-A0A2V2UJL5-F1
#
_cell.length_a   1.000
_cell.length_b   1.000
_cell.length_c   1.000
_cell.angle_alpha   90.00
_cell.angle_beta   90.00
_cell.angle_gamma   90.00
#
_symmetry.space_group_name_H-M   'P 1'
#
loop_
_entity.id
_entity.type
_entity.pdbx_description
1 polymer ?
#
loop_
_entity_poly.entity_id
_entity_poly.type
_entity_poly.pdbx_seq_one_letter_code
_entity_poly.pdbx_strand_id
1 'polypeptide(L)'
;MNGRKAIVVLITPMQNFADQTVLRSMDRIRKQLLRLVKDSSLLRKVEDPMRMASRHSSNLGLVRLVALWSLYPRIASVEYRANRNRKRPEIFCWDNKVAQCAMGSALAFKNRDDFRDRAFVFYHERMYLEANLTVFDAQRCDTCGGSLVSS
;
A
#
# COMPACT_ATOMS: atom_id res chain seq x y z
N MET A 1 -25.65 -24.66 -3.57
CA MET A 1 -24.31 -24.92 -3.00
C MET A 1 -23.28 -24.22 -3.88
N ASN A 2 -22.95 -22.97 -3.57
CA ASN A 2 -22.02 -22.17 -4.38
C ASN A 2 -20.66 -22.13 -3.69
N GLY A 3 -19.71 -22.87 -4.28
CA GLY A 3 -18.32 -22.93 -3.85
C GLY A 3 -17.70 -21.54 -3.86
N ARG A 4 -17.29 -21.09 -2.67
CA ARG A 4 -16.47 -19.89 -2.49
C ARG A 4 -15.17 -20.10 -3.26
N LYS A 5 -15.01 -19.39 -4.38
CA LYS A 5 -13.70 -19.23 -5.03
C LYS A 5 -12.81 -18.52 -4.01
N ALA A 6 -11.99 -19.30 -3.31
CA ALA A 6 -10.82 -18.77 -2.66
C ALA A 6 -10.06 -17.98 -3.74
N ILE A 7 -9.74 -16.73 -3.46
CA ILE A 7 -8.74 -15.98 -4.23
C ILE A 7 -7.39 -16.59 -3.83
N VAL A 8 -7.16 -17.83 -4.25
CA VAL A 8 -5.84 -18.30 -4.60
C VAL A 8 -5.65 -17.69 -5.98
N VAL A 9 -5.05 -16.50 -6.03
CA VAL A 9 -4.40 -16.10 -7.27
C VAL A 9 -3.38 -17.20 -7.50
N LEU A 10 -3.66 -18.11 -8.42
CA LEU A 10 -2.65 -18.96 -9.03
C LEU A 10 -1.73 -17.98 -9.76
N ILE A 11 -0.79 -17.39 -9.01
CA ILE A 11 0.28 -16.58 -9.57
C ILE A 11 1.13 -17.60 -10.32
N THR A 12 0.85 -17.78 -11.61
CA THR A 12 1.77 -18.41 -12.54
C THR A 12 3.01 -17.51 -12.58
N PRO A 13 4.14 -17.92 -11.99
CA PRO A 13 5.29 -17.03 -11.77
C PRO A 13 5.89 -16.53 -13.10
N MET A 14 5.71 -17.31 -14.17
CA MET A 14 6.13 -16.96 -15.53
C MET A 14 5.34 -15.79 -16.14
N GLN A 15 4.09 -15.56 -15.72
CA GLN A 15 3.26 -14.50 -16.33
C GLN A 15 3.43 -13.13 -15.64
N ASN A 16 3.96 -13.12 -14.40
CA ASN A 16 4.02 -11.91 -13.57
C ASN A 16 5.45 -11.51 -13.18
N PHE A 17 6.48 -12.05 -13.84
CA PHE A 17 7.90 -11.79 -13.56
C PHE A 17 8.23 -11.89 -12.05
N ALA A 18 7.61 -12.84 -11.35
CA ALA A 18 7.72 -12.97 -9.90
C ALA A 18 8.68 -14.10 -9.54
N ASP A 19 9.68 -13.78 -8.71
CA ASP A 19 10.64 -14.77 -8.22
C ASP A 19 10.00 -15.73 -7.20
N GLN A 20 9.98 -17.02 -7.53
CA GLN A 20 9.43 -18.06 -6.66
C GLN A 20 10.15 -18.18 -5.32
N THR A 21 11.46 -17.92 -5.28
CA THR A 21 12.25 -18.00 -4.05
C THR A 21 11.83 -16.92 -3.07
N VAL A 22 11.61 -15.70 -3.57
CA VAL A 22 11.10 -14.56 -2.81
C VAL A 22 9.66 -14.83 -2.33
N LEU A 23 8.79 -15.34 -3.19
CA LEU A 23 7.42 -15.68 -2.79
C LEU A 23 7.38 -16.72 -1.64
N ARG A 24 8.25 -17.74 -1.71
CA ARG A 24 8.36 -18.75 -0.65
C ARG A 24 8.93 -18.18 0.65
N SER A 25 9.89 -17.26 0.58
CA SER A 25 10.43 -16.60 1.79
C SER A 25 9.38 -15.70 2.44
N MET A 26 8.61 -14.95 1.65
CA MET A 26 7.50 -14.13 2.12
C MET A 26 6.42 -14.97 2.82
N ASP A 27 6.06 -16.14 2.28
CA ASP A 27 5.10 -17.06 2.92
C ASP A 27 5.61 -17.58 4.29
N ARG A 28 6.91 -17.89 4.39
CA ARG A 28 7.52 -18.30 5.67
C ARG A 28 7.46 -17.17 6.70
N ILE A 29 7.82 -15.94 6.30
CA ILE A 29 7.74 -14.76 7.17
C ILE A 29 6.31 -14.52 7.63
N ARG A 30 5.34 -14.59 6.71
CA ARG A 30 3.91 -14.47 7.04
C ARG A 30 3.50 -15.49 8.10
N LYS A 31 3.88 -16.76 7.96
CA LYS A 31 3.55 -17.82 8.93
C LYS A 31 4.17 -17.55 10.30
N GLN A 32 5.38 -17.02 10.36
CA GLN A 32 6.03 -16.63 11.61
C GLN A 32 5.28 -15.48 12.31
N LEU A 33 4.95 -14.42 11.57
CA LEU A 33 4.17 -13.29 12.09
C LEU A 33 2.79 -13.73 12.61
N LEU A 34 2.12 -14.65 11.90
CA LEU A 34 0.84 -15.18 12.33
C LEU A 34 0.92 -15.94 13.66
N ARG A 35 2.01 -16.67 13.91
CA ARG A 35 2.21 -17.34 15.21
C ARG A 35 2.35 -16.32 16.34
N LEU A 36 3.18 -15.29 16.13
CA LEU A 36 3.35 -14.20 17.10
C LEU A 36 2.02 -13.49 17.44
N VAL A 37 1.20 -13.22 16.42
CA VAL A 37 -0.10 -12.56 16.60
C VAL A 37 -1.09 -13.48 17.33
N LYS A 38 -1.13 -14.77 17.02
CA LYS A 38 -1.98 -15.75 17.72
C LYS A 38 -1.65 -15.86 19.20
N ASP A 39 -0.36 -15.84 19.52
CA ASP A 39 0.12 -16.00 20.90
C ASP A 39 0.05 -14.69 21.71
N SER A 40 -0.32 -13.58 21.07
CA SER A 40 -0.47 -12.28 21.71
C SER A 40 -1.62 -12.26 22.73
N SER A 41 -1.49 -11.38 23.73
CA SER A 41 -2.52 -11.16 24.77
C SER A 41 -3.88 -10.75 24.18
N LEU A 42 -3.89 -10.17 22.97
CA LEU A 42 -5.09 -9.74 22.28
C LEU A 42 -5.95 -10.90 21.75
N LEU A 43 -5.32 -12.03 21.38
CA LEU A 43 -6.01 -13.14 20.70
C LEU A 43 -5.95 -14.47 21.46
N ARG A 44 -5.12 -14.59 22.51
CA ARG A 44 -4.88 -15.84 23.25
C ARG A 44 -6.14 -16.50 23.85
N LYS A 45 -7.19 -15.72 24.14
CA LYS A 45 -8.46 -16.21 24.73
C LYS A 45 -9.62 -16.28 23.73
N VAL A 46 -9.35 -16.03 22.44
CA VAL A 46 -10.37 -16.05 21.39
C VAL A 46 -10.51 -17.47 20.85
N GLU A 47 -11.76 -17.94 20.72
CA GLU A 47 -12.08 -19.29 20.24
C GLU A 47 -11.58 -19.55 18.80
N ASP A 48 -11.77 -18.58 17.90
CA ASP A 48 -11.21 -18.58 16.54
C ASP A 48 -10.40 -17.29 16.29
N PRO A 49 -9.12 -17.26 16.69
CA PRO A 49 -8.30 -16.05 16.66
C PRO A 49 -8.04 -15.57 15.23
N MET A 50 -7.97 -16.49 14.27
CA MET A 50 -7.69 -16.14 12.87
C MET A 50 -8.88 -15.51 12.18
N ARG A 51 -10.08 -16.05 12.39
CA ARG A 51 -11.31 -15.45 11.86
C ARG A 51 -11.55 -14.07 12.45
N MET A 52 -11.30 -13.89 13.75
CA MET A 52 -11.42 -12.59 14.40
C MET A 52 -10.40 -11.58 13.85
N ALA A 53 -9.12 -11.95 13.77
CA ALA A 53 -8.07 -11.06 13.25
C ALA A 53 -8.29 -10.69 11.77
N SER A 54 -8.84 -11.61 10.97
CA SER A 54 -9.02 -11.43 9.52
C SER A 54 -10.41 -10.87 9.14
N ARG A 55 -11.26 -10.51 10.11
CA ARG A 55 -12.65 -10.10 9.86
C ARG A 55 -12.81 -8.91 8.92
N HIS A 56 -11.79 -8.05 8.85
CA HIS A 56 -11.76 -6.86 7.98
C HIS A 56 -10.70 -6.96 6.87
N SER A 57 -10.17 -8.16 6.60
CA SER A 57 -9.10 -8.36 5.61
C SER A 57 -9.48 -7.92 4.18
N SER A 58 -10.78 -7.91 3.84
CA SER A 58 -11.30 -7.43 2.55
C SER A 58 -11.52 -5.91 2.49
N ASN A 59 -11.49 -5.21 3.63
CA ASN A 59 -11.67 -3.76 3.68
C ASN A 59 -10.35 -3.04 3.37
N LEU A 60 -10.14 -2.70 2.09
CA LEU A 60 -8.93 -2.02 1.62
C LEU A 60 -8.66 -0.69 2.32
N GLY A 61 -9.70 0.04 2.74
CA GLY A 61 -9.55 1.30 3.48
C GLY A 61 -8.89 1.08 4.83
N LEU A 62 -9.35 0.09 5.59
CA LEU A 62 -8.76 -0.30 6.87
C LEU A 62 -7.33 -0.85 6.70
N VAL A 63 -7.09 -1.67 5.67
CA VAL A 63 -5.74 -2.18 5.37
C VAL A 63 -4.77 -1.02 5.10
N ARG A 64 -5.18 -0.05 4.27
CA ARG A 64 -4.38 1.17 3.99
C ARG A 64 -4.15 2.00 5.24
N LEU A 65 -5.14 2.13 6.11
CA LEU A 65 -5.01 2.88 7.36
C LEU A 65 -3.99 2.25 8.30
N VAL A 66 -4.01 0.92 8.47
CA VAL A 66 -3.01 0.20 9.29
C VAL A 66 -1.60 0.35 8.68
N ALA A 67 -1.47 0.24 7.36
CA ALA A 67 -0.20 0.46 6.68
C ALA A 67 0.31 1.90 6.88
N LEU A 68 -0.56 2.90 6.72
CA LEU A 68 -0.25 4.30 6.97
C LEU A 68 0.25 4.52 8.41
N TRP A 69 -0.42 3.95 9.40
CA TRP A 69 0.00 4.03 10.81
C TRP A 69 1.40 3.46 11.03
N SER A 70 1.75 2.35 10.38
CA SER A 70 3.09 1.75 10.50
C SER A 70 4.21 2.56 9.82
N LEU A 71 3.86 3.38 8.83
CA LEU A 71 4.82 4.12 8.02
C LEU A 71 4.89 5.60 8.38
N TYR A 72 3.97 6.11 9.19
CA TYR A 72 4.00 7.50 9.65
C TYR A 72 5.35 7.83 10.34
N PRO A 73 6.00 8.98 10.06
CA PRO A 73 5.54 10.13 9.26
C PRO A 73 5.95 10.10 7.77
N ARG A 74 6.24 8.93 7.19
CA ARG A 74 6.64 8.79 5.76
C ARG A 74 5.44 8.98 4.83
N ILE A 75 4.96 10.22 4.76
CA ILE A 75 3.86 10.67 3.93
C ILE A 75 4.32 11.78 2.99
N ALA A 76 3.60 11.93 1.89
CA ALA A 76 3.83 12.96 0.90
C ALA A 76 2.52 13.42 0.26
N SER A 77 2.41 14.71 -0.06
CA SER A 77 1.31 15.23 -0.88
C SER A 77 1.59 14.97 -2.35
N VAL A 78 0.51 14.81 -3.11
CA VAL A 78 0.56 14.76 -4.57
C VAL A 78 0.07 16.10 -5.09
N GLU A 79 0.94 16.82 -5.80
CA GLU A 79 0.65 18.14 -6.33
C GLU A 79 0.77 18.17 -7.86
N TYR A 80 0.10 19.14 -8.49
CA TYR A 80 0.08 19.30 -9.93
C TYR A 80 0.51 20.72 -10.27
N ARG A 81 1.50 20.86 -11.16
CA ARG A 81 1.87 22.19 -11.67
C ARG A 81 0.75 22.73 -12.54
N ALA A 82 0.25 23.92 -12.18
CA ALA A 82 -0.89 24.56 -12.82
C ALA A 82 -0.70 24.96 -14.29
N ASN A 83 0.53 25.00 -14.82
CA ASN A 83 0.85 25.83 -15.99
C ASN A 83 1.52 25.12 -17.20
N ARG A 84 1.53 23.79 -17.27
CA ARG A 84 2.00 23.07 -18.47
C ARG A 84 1.12 21.86 -18.71
N ASN A 85 1.02 21.43 -19.97
CA ASN A 85 0.44 20.16 -20.46
C ASN A 85 1.00 18.87 -19.80
N ARG A 86 1.66 18.97 -18.63
CA ARG A 86 2.19 17.87 -17.84
C ARG A 86 1.12 17.46 -16.84
N LYS A 87 0.34 16.44 -17.21
CA LYS A 87 -0.54 15.68 -16.29
C LYS A 87 0.23 14.89 -15.22
N ARG A 88 1.56 15.05 -15.13
CA ARG A 88 2.42 14.27 -14.24
C ARG A 88 2.35 14.83 -12.82
N PRO A 89 2.03 14.00 -11.82
CA PRO A 89 2.04 14.38 -10.41
C PRO A 89 3.47 14.61 -9.93
N GLU A 90 3.66 15.63 -9.09
CA GLU A 90 4.85 15.84 -8.29
C GLU A 90 4.57 15.38 -6.86
N ILE A 91 5.52 14.67 -6.25
CA ILE A 91 5.39 14.16 -4.88
C ILE A 91 6.18 15.08 -3.97
N PHE A 92 5.51 15.68 -2.99
CA PHE A 92 6.13 16.55 -2.00
C PHE A 92 6.19 15.81 -0.67
N CYS A 93 7.38 15.39 -0.27
CA CYS A 93 7.60 14.76 1.01
C CYS A 93 7.36 15.76 2.16
N TRP A 94 7.09 15.23 3.36
CA TRP A 94 6.87 16.03 4.57
C TRP A 94 7.97 17.06 4.89
N ASP A 95 9.21 16.82 4.44
CA ASP A 95 10.33 17.76 4.57
C ASP A 95 10.42 18.80 3.45
N ASN A 96 9.31 19.02 2.72
CA ASN A 96 9.18 19.93 1.58
C ASN A 96 10.12 19.61 0.40
N LYS A 97 10.71 18.41 0.38
CA LYS A 97 11.53 17.97 -0.75
C LYS A 97 10.66 17.34 -1.82
N VAL A 98 10.89 17.77 -3.06
CA VAL A 98 10.27 17.15 -4.24
C VAL A 98 10.93 15.80 -4.48
N ALA A 99 10.10 14.78 -4.63
CA ALA A 99 10.50 13.44 -4.99
C ALA A 99 9.78 12.95 -6.24
N GLN A 100 10.39 11.97 -6.91
CA GLN A 100 9.81 11.26 -8.03
C GLN A 100 9.54 9.82 -7.64
N CYS A 101 8.54 9.18 -8.23
CA CYS A 101 8.36 7.73 -8.10
C CYS A 101 9.45 7.00 -8.88
N ALA A 102 10.04 5.96 -8.29
CA ALA A 102 10.86 5.00 -9.01
C ALA A 102 10.05 4.37 -10.15
N MET A 103 10.68 4.05 -11.28
CA MET A 103 9.99 3.50 -12.45
C MET A 103 9.27 2.16 -12.18
N GLY A 104 9.75 1.38 -11.21
CA GLY A 104 9.10 0.14 -10.77
C GLY A 104 7.89 0.36 -9.85
N SER A 105 7.65 1.59 -9.41
CA SER A 105 6.51 1.91 -8.55
C SER A 105 5.20 1.84 -9.32
N ALA A 106 4.15 1.30 -8.70
CA ALA A 106 2.80 1.28 -9.26
C ALA A 106 2.23 2.69 -9.54
N LEU A 107 2.83 3.73 -8.95
CA LEU A 107 2.44 5.12 -9.12
C LEU A 107 3.29 5.88 -10.16
N ALA A 108 4.34 5.26 -10.72
CA ALA A 108 5.30 5.94 -11.60
C ALA A 108 4.66 6.57 -12.85
N PHE A 109 3.62 5.91 -13.38
CA PHE A 109 2.95 6.29 -14.63
C PHE A 109 1.55 6.86 -14.41
N LYS A 110 1.16 7.07 -13.14
CA LYS A 110 -0.15 7.61 -12.78
C LYS A 110 -0.20 9.11 -13.03
N ASN A 111 -1.31 9.59 -13.57
CA ASN A 111 -1.52 10.99 -13.94
C ASN A 111 -2.55 11.67 -13.04
N ARG A 112 -2.75 12.98 -13.19
CA ARG A 112 -3.80 13.73 -12.47
C ARG A 112 -5.17 13.03 -12.52
N ASP A 113 -5.58 12.52 -13.68
CA ASP A 113 -6.90 11.86 -13.82
C ASP A 113 -7.01 10.56 -12.99
N ASP A 114 -5.88 9.89 -12.72
CA ASP A 114 -5.82 8.72 -11.83
C ASP A 114 -5.86 9.11 -10.35
N PHE A 115 -5.40 10.32 -10.04
CA PHE A 115 -5.35 10.82 -8.70
C PHE A 115 -6.50 11.82 -8.48
N ARG A 116 -7.60 11.37 -7.87
CA ARG A 116 -8.69 12.28 -7.40
C ARG A 116 -8.12 13.42 -6.56
N ASP A 117 -8.86 14.54 -6.52
CA ASP A 117 -8.47 15.77 -5.83
C ASP A 117 -7.94 15.53 -4.41
N ARG A 118 -6.78 16.14 -4.11
CA ARG A 118 -6.09 16.10 -2.79
C ARG A 118 -5.68 14.69 -2.35
N ALA A 119 -4.88 14.03 -3.18
CA ALA A 119 -4.30 12.74 -2.86
C ALA A 119 -3.04 12.90 -1.98
N PHE A 120 -2.90 12.02 -0.99
CA PHE A 120 -1.65 11.81 -0.29
C PHE A 120 -1.16 10.39 -0.58
N VAL A 121 0.16 10.22 -0.50
CA VAL A 121 0.77 8.90 -0.55
C VAL A 121 1.57 8.67 0.73
N PHE A 122 1.59 7.42 1.17
CA PHE A 122 2.60 6.97 2.14
C PHE A 122 3.60 6.09 1.41
N TYR A 123 4.83 6.04 1.92
CA TYR A 123 5.90 5.29 1.27
C TYR A 123 6.76 4.52 2.27
N HIS A 124 7.33 3.41 1.81
CA HIS A 124 8.27 2.63 2.60
C HIS A 124 9.66 3.27 2.60
N GLU A 125 10.23 3.52 1.43
CA GLU A 125 11.61 3.98 1.28
C GLU A 125 11.71 5.16 0.30
N ARG A 126 12.65 6.07 0.61
CA ARG A 126 13.11 7.11 -0.29
C ARG A 126 14.63 7.19 -0.27
N MET A 127 15.24 7.42 -1.43
CA MET A 127 16.69 7.51 -1.58
C MET A 127 17.06 8.58 -2.59
N TYR A 128 18.20 9.23 -2.41
CA TYR A 128 18.80 10.04 -3.47
C TYR A 128 19.41 9.12 -4.52
N LEU A 129 18.88 9.17 -5.73
CA LEU A 129 19.46 8.57 -6.91
C LEU A 129 20.00 9.69 -7.79
N GLU A 130 21.32 9.73 -7.95
CA GLU A 130 22.01 10.80 -8.65
C GLU A 130 21.64 12.18 -8.05
N ALA A 131 20.96 13.03 -8.84
CA ALA A 131 20.52 14.35 -8.44
C ALA A 131 19.06 14.42 -7.93
N ASN A 132 18.32 13.30 -7.94
CA ASN A 132 16.89 13.29 -7.66
C ASN A 132 16.55 12.46 -6.42
N LEU A 133 15.67 12.99 -5.57
CA LEU A 133 15.05 12.21 -4.50
C LEU A 133 13.99 11.29 -5.11
N THR A 134 14.12 9.99 -4.87
CA THR A 134 13.25 8.96 -5.45
C THR A 134 12.52 8.18 -4.36
N VAL A 135 11.23 7.95 -4.54
CA VAL A 135 10.38 7.11 -3.67
C VAL A 135 10.07 5.80 -4.40
N PHE A 136 10.30 4.65 -3.74
CA PHE A 136 10.17 3.34 -4.38
C PHE A 136 8.76 2.76 -4.23
N ASP A 137 8.42 2.33 -3.02
CA ASP A 137 7.13 1.72 -2.73
C ASP A 137 6.20 2.76 -2.12
N ALA A 138 5.30 3.30 -2.94
CA ALA A 138 4.31 4.28 -2.55
C ALA A 138 2.89 3.79 -2.80
N GLN A 139 1.99 4.12 -1.88
CA GLN A 139 0.59 3.81 -2.01
C GLN A 139 -0.27 5.05 -1.77
N ARG A 140 -1.26 5.24 -2.65
CA ARG A 140 -2.26 6.29 -2.52
C ARG A 140 -3.15 6.01 -1.31
N CYS A 141 -3.34 7.04 -0.50
CA CYS A 141 -4.37 7.12 0.52
C CYS A 141 -5.40 8.18 0.12
N ASP A 142 -6.68 7.88 0.32
CA ASP A 142 -7.75 8.86 0.15
C ASP A 142 -7.89 9.65 1.45
N THR A 143 -8.02 10.97 1.38
CA THR A 143 -8.41 11.75 2.55
C THR A 143 -9.81 11.33 2.99
N CYS A 144 -10.05 11.25 4.30
CA CYS A 144 -11.32 10.82 4.91
C CYS A 144 -12.50 11.79 4.66
N GLY A 145 -12.62 12.38 3.47
CA GLY A 145 -13.64 13.37 3.12
C GLY A 145 -14.71 12.90 2.14
N GLY A 146 -14.68 11.65 1.64
CA GLY A 146 -15.54 11.23 0.52
C GLY A 146 -16.37 9.97 0.70
N SER A 147 -16.26 9.23 1.80
CA SER A 147 -16.86 7.88 1.91
C SER A 147 -17.68 7.64 3.18
N LEU A 148 -18.05 8.70 3.90
CA LEU A 148 -18.99 8.63 5.03
C LEU A 148 -20.42 9.07 4.65
N VAL A 149 -20.67 9.38 3.37
CA VAL A 149 -22.01 9.71 2.84
C VAL A 149 -22.36 8.75 1.70
N SER A 150 -22.54 7.48 2.03
CA SER A 150 -23.40 6.56 1.28
C SER A 150 -23.60 5.32 2.15
N SER A 151 -24.53 5.48 3.10
CA SER A 151 -25.25 4.37 3.73
C SER A 151 -26.13 3.66 2.69
#